data_AF-A0AAU2QDR1-F1
#
_entry.id   AF-A0AAU2QDR1-F1
#
_cell.length_a   1.000
_cell.length_b   1.000
_cell.length_c   1.000
_cell.angle_alpha   90.00
_cell.angle_beta   90.00
_cell.angle_gamma   90.00
#
_symmetry.space_group_name_H-M   'P 1'
#
loop_
_entity.id
_entity.type
_entity.pdbx_description
1 polymer ?
#
loop_
_entity_poly.entity_id
_entity_poly.type
_entity_poly.pdbx_seq_one_letter_code
_entity_poly.pdbx_strand_id
1 'polypeptide(L)'
;MPDRRREGPGGLTSVPADPAHGPEQPFVGSPRTTRYRLRLGAWGIWVELTASASVGAGVPVTGERVADGVWLDVSPVLAHPPSDRRGKRLTAGEAAWLRRGLALAGPALAARGPCAHTLVTVDRVLFPEADFQPEGLAAALLRWAEEEFGLAPHPVRAHFDRGANRYVFRWPAGQGRLTRP
;
A
#
# COMPACT_ATOMS: atom_id res chain seq x y z
N MET A 1 -74.06 -39.81 6.88
CA MET A 1 -74.75 -38.58 7.34
C MET A 1 -74.00 -38.08 8.57
N PRO A 2 -73.52 -36.82 8.59
CA PRO A 2 -72.43 -36.31 7.75
C PRO A 2 -71.28 -35.63 8.57
N ASP A 3 -70.20 -35.27 7.86
CA ASP A 3 -69.43 -34.00 7.98
C ASP A 3 -68.61 -33.70 9.27
N ARG A 4 -67.40 -33.14 9.29
CA ARG A 4 -66.54 -32.44 8.30
C ARG A 4 -65.05 -32.63 8.65
N ARG A 5 -64.26 -32.61 7.57
CA ARG A 5 -62.83 -32.27 7.52
C ARG A 5 -62.48 -31.04 8.36
N ARG A 6 -61.30 -31.05 9.00
CA ARG A 6 -60.36 -29.92 9.02
C ARG A 6 -58.92 -30.44 9.13
N GLU A 7 -58.29 -30.56 7.97
CA GLU A 7 -56.85 -30.40 7.83
C GLU A 7 -56.52 -28.91 8.05
N GLY A 8 -55.49 -28.62 8.83
CA GLY A 8 -54.98 -27.29 9.10
C GLY A 8 -53.51 -27.39 9.55
N PRO A 9 -52.68 -26.38 9.23
CA PRO A 9 -51.47 -26.61 8.45
C PRO A 9 -50.19 -26.69 9.28
N GLY A 10 -49.14 -27.13 8.60
CA GLY A 10 -47.83 -27.46 9.15
C GLY A 10 -47.17 -26.35 9.95
N GLY A 11 -46.43 -26.79 10.97
CA GLY A 11 -45.50 -25.97 11.72
C GLY A 11 -44.43 -25.39 10.80
N LEU A 12 -44.47 -24.08 10.64
CA LEU A 12 -43.32 -23.30 10.25
C LEU A 12 -42.66 -22.82 11.54
N THR A 13 -41.68 -23.58 12.01
CA THR A 13 -40.67 -23.06 12.93
C THR A 13 -39.94 -21.95 12.19
N SER A 14 -40.31 -20.70 12.47
CA SER A 14 -39.55 -19.53 12.06
C SER A 14 -38.16 -19.65 12.68
N VAL A 15 -37.18 -20.00 11.85
CA VAL A 15 -35.76 -19.81 12.17
C VAL A 15 -35.56 -18.29 12.28
N PRO A 16 -35.07 -17.76 13.41
CA PRO A 16 -34.71 -16.35 13.47
C PRO A 16 -33.57 -16.13 12.48
N ALA A 17 -33.82 -15.27 11.48
CA ALA A 17 -32.77 -14.73 10.63
C ALA A 17 -31.81 -13.95 11.52
N ASP A 18 -30.60 -14.47 11.67
CA ASP A 18 -29.50 -13.84 12.37
C ASP A 18 -29.10 -12.53 11.66
N PRO A 19 -29.35 -11.34 12.22
CA PRO A 19 -28.93 -10.08 11.64
C PRO A 19 -27.55 -9.70 12.22
N ALA A 20 -26.56 -10.58 12.06
CA ALA A 20 -25.21 -10.35 12.55
C ALA A 20 -24.16 -10.43 11.43
N HIS A 21 -24.43 -9.85 10.27
CA HIS A 21 -23.38 -9.48 9.32
C HIS A 21 -23.65 -8.05 8.83
N GLY A 22 -23.47 -7.08 9.73
CA GLY A 22 -23.15 -5.72 9.29
C GLY A 22 -21.88 -5.79 8.44
N PRO A 23 -21.72 -4.95 7.40
CA PRO A 23 -20.49 -4.97 6.62
C PRO A 23 -19.32 -4.77 7.57
N GLU A 24 -18.39 -5.72 7.61
CA GLU A 24 -17.12 -5.55 8.32
C GLU A 24 -16.51 -4.26 7.80
N GLN A 25 -16.59 -3.20 8.59
CA GLN A 25 -16.03 -1.92 8.20
C GLN A 25 -14.53 -2.12 8.08
N PRO A 26 -13.93 -1.79 6.92
CA PRO A 26 -12.50 -1.92 6.77
C PRO A 26 -11.82 -1.08 7.85
N PHE A 27 -10.81 -1.64 8.49
CA PHE A 27 -9.95 -0.84 9.35
C PHE A 27 -9.26 0.19 8.48
N VAL A 28 -9.44 1.48 8.76
CA VAL A 28 -8.71 2.57 8.10
C VAL A 28 -7.72 3.14 9.12
N GLY A 29 -6.44 2.89 8.86
CA GLY A 29 -5.34 3.48 9.62
C GLY A 29 -5.27 4.98 9.38
N SER A 30 -4.97 5.74 10.43
CA SER A 30 -4.67 7.18 10.28
C SER A 30 -3.38 7.37 9.47
N PRO A 31 -3.30 8.40 8.61
CA PRO A 31 -2.09 8.67 7.85
C PRO A 31 -0.86 8.81 8.74
N ARG A 32 0.22 8.09 8.41
CA ARG A 32 1.51 8.14 9.09
C ARG A 32 2.61 8.64 8.17
N THR A 33 3.57 9.34 8.75
CA THR A 33 4.69 9.93 8.02
C THR A 33 6.00 9.27 8.39
N THR A 34 6.73 8.80 7.39
CA THR A 34 8.06 8.21 7.51
C THR A 34 9.08 9.10 6.80
N ARG A 35 10.29 9.17 7.35
CA ARG A 35 11.42 9.91 6.78
C ARG A 35 12.52 8.95 6.40
N TYR A 36 12.74 8.80 5.10
CA TYR A 36 13.88 8.08 4.55
C TYR A 36 15.05 9.03 4.31
N ARG A 37 16.23 8.68 4.83
CA ARG A 37 17.46 9.47 4.69
C ARG A 37 18.63 8.54 4.41
N LEU A 38 19.40 8.84 3.37
CA LEU A 38 20.60 8.10 3.00
C LEU A 38 21.71 9.08 2.60
N ARG A 39 22.87 9.00 3.25
CA ARG A 39 24.06 9.79 2.89
C ARG A 39 25.31 8.92 2.95
N LEU A 40 25.83 8.53 1.78
CA LEU A 40 27.05 7.73 1.60
C LEU A 40 28.08 8.40 0.67
N GLY A 41 27.75 9.57 0.12
CA GLY A 41 28.56 10.29 -0.86
C GLY A 41 28.53 11.81 -0.67
N ALA A 42 28.79 12.53 -1.76
CA ALA A 42 28.86 14.00 -1.77
C ALA A 42 27.50 14.67 -1.47
N TRP A 43 26.40 14.02 -1.86
CA TRP A 43 25.02 14.42 -1.60
C TRP A 43 24.24 13.23 -1.00
N GLY A 44 22.98 13.42 -0.61
CA GLY A 44 22.18 12.36 0.03
C GLY A 44 20.72 12.35 -0.40
N ILE A 45 20.09 11.19 -0.34
CA ILE A 45 18.66 11.04 -0.63
C ILE A 45 17.87 11.35 0.64
N TRP A 46 16.87 12.22 0.51
CA TRP A 46 15.90 12.52 1.56
C TRP A 46 14.49 12.46 0.97
N VAL A 47 13.62 11.66 1.57
CA VAL A 47 12.21 11.58 1.21
C VAL A 47 11.39 11.57 2.50
N GLU A 48 10.45 12.49 2.62
CA GLU A 48 9.36 12.42 3.59
C GLU A 48 8.11 11.92 2.86
N LEU A 49 7.55 10.81 3.35
CA LEU A 49 6.39 10.16 2.75
C LEU A 49 5.30 10.03 3.80
N THR A 50 4.10 10.51 3.48
CA THR A 50 2.89 10.30 4.25
C THR A 50 1.99 9.34 3.49
N ALA A 51 1.56 8.27 4.16
CA ALA A 51 0.65 7.29 3.60
C ALA A 51 -0.28 6.75 4.68
N SER A 52 -1.37 6.13 4.24
CA SER A 52 -2.37 5.45 5.06
C SER A 52 -2.58 4.04 4.53
N ALA A 53 -3.09 3.16 5.39
CA ALA A 53 -3.47 1.81 5.02
C ALA A 53 -4.92 1.53 5.41
N SER A 54 -5.63 0.77 4.59
CA SER A 54 -6.86 0.12 5.00
C SER A 54 -6.80 -1.38 4.76
N VAL A 55 -7.45 -2.15 5.65
CA VAL A 55 -7.52 -3.60 5.58
C VAL A 55 -8.97 -4.03 5.68
N GLY A 56 -9.43 -4.85 4.74
CA GLY A 56 -10.80 -5.37 4.74
C GLY A 56 -10.96 -6.64 3.92
N ALA A 57 -12.14 -7.27 4.05
CA ALA A 57 -12.46 -8.50 3.33
C ALA A 57 -12.82 -8.27 1.84
N GLY A 58 -13.15 -7.04 1.46
CA GLY A 58 -13.50 -6.68 0.08
C GLY A 58 -12.29 -6.25 -0.74
N VAL A 59 -12.30 -6.58 -2.03
CA VAL A 59 -11.30 -6.07 -2.98
C VAL A 59 -11.38 -4.53 -3.03
N PRO A 60 -10.26 -3.81 -2.88
CA PRO A 60 -10.23 -2.35 -2.97
C PRO A 60 -10.81 -1.86 -4.30
N VAL A 61 -11.67 -0.85 -4.23
CA VAL A 61 -12.30 -0.23 -5.41
C VAL A 61 -11.38 0.77 -6.11
N THR A 62 -10.31 1.20 -5.44
CA THR A 62 -9.28 2.09 -5.96
C THR A 62 -7.89 1.45 -5.90
N GLY A 63 -6.95 2.07 -6.60
CA GLY A 63 -5.56 1.64 -6.65
C GLY A 63 -5.28 0.49 -7.61
N GLU A 64 -4.01 0.23 -7.81
CA GLU A 64 -3.51 -0.86 -8.62
C GLU A 64 -3.05 -2.03 -7.74
N ARG A 65 -3.30 -3.26 -8.19
CA ARG A 65 -2.78 -4.44 -7.50
C ARG A 65 -1.27 -4.53 -7.70
N VAL A 66 -0.53 -4.63 -6.59
CA VAL A 66 0.93 -4.67 -6.55
C VAL A 66 1.43 -6.08 -6.25
N ALA A 67 0.76 -6.78 -5.33
CA ALA A 67 1.01 -8.18 -4.99
C ALA A 67 -0.31 -8.89 -4.69
N ASP A 68 -0.25 -10.18 -4.33
CA ASP A 68 -1.45 -10.85 -3.87
C ASP A 68 -1.96 -10.24 -2.56
N GLY A 69 -3.25 -9.93 -2.47
CA GLY A 69 -3.78 -9.27 -1.28
C GLY A 69 -3.30 -7.82 -1.03
N VAL A 70 -2.56 -7.18 -1.96
CA VAL A 70 -2.01 -5.82 -1.75
C VAL A 70 -2.24 -4.88 -2.94
N TRP A 71 -2.79 -3.69 -2.65
CA TRP A 71 -3.10 -2.61 -3.58
C TRP A 71 -2.40 -1.32 -3.20
N LEU A 72 -2.11 -0.48 -4.19
CA LEU A 72 -1.51 0.83 -4.04
C LEU A 72 -2.35 1.89 -4.75
N ASP A 73 -2.78 2.91 -4.02
CA ASP A 73 -3.35 4.13 -4.58
C ASP A 73 -2.34 5.28 -4.52
N VAL A 74 -1.89 5.73 -5.69
CA VAL A 74 -1.01 6.89 -5.88
C VAL A 74 -1.74 8.08 -6.49
N SER A 75 -3.06 7.99 -6.68
CA SER A 75 -3.86 9.06 -7.28
C SER A 75 -3.67 10.41 -6.58
N PRO A 76 -3.58 10.50 -5.23
CA PRO A 76 -3.35 11.79 -4.55
C PRO A 76 -2.05 12.47 -4.97
N VAL A 77 -0.92 11.73 -5.01
CA VAL A 77 0.38 12.28 -5.39
C VAL A 77 0.53 12.52 -6.90
N LEU A 78 -0.19 11.78 -7.75
CA LEU A 78 -0.25 12.05 -9.18
C LEU A 78 -1.10 13.28 -9.50
N ALA A 79 -2.18 13.50 -8.75
CA ALA A 79 -3.10 14.62 -8.93
C ALA A 79 -2.68 15.88 -8.16
N HIS A 80 -1.65 15.80 -7.30
CA HIS A 80 -1.25 16.87 -6.38
C HIS A 80 -1.18 18.26 -7.07
N PRO A 81 -1.85 19.30 -6.52
CA PRO A 81 -1.88 20.63 -7.13
C PRO A 81 -0.49 21.30 -7.14
N PRO A 82 -0.06 21.92 -8.26
CA PRO A 82 1.21 22.66 -8.29
C PRO A 82 1.30 23.84 -7.30
N SER A 83 0.15 24.37 -6.87
CA SER A 83 0.07 25.48 -5.90
C SER A 83 0.27 25.03 -4.45
N ASP A 84 0.07 23.75 -4.12
CA ASP A 84 0.24 23.24 -2.77
C ASP A 84 1.70 22.84 -2.52
N ARG A 85 2.41 23.63 -1.71
CA ARG A 85 3.81 23.40 -1.35
C ARG A 85 4.02 22.36 -0.26
N ARG A 86 2.95 21.79 0.31
CA ARG A 86 3.04 20.77 1.37
C ARG A 86 3.50 19.42 0.83
N GLY A 87 3.37 19.19 -0.47
CA GLY A 87 3.79 17.96 -1.15
C GLY A 87 4.33 18.23 -2.55
N LYS A 88 4.70 17.16 -3.24
CA LYS A 88 5.16 17.16 -4.62
C LYS A 88 4.22 16.31 -5.47
N ARG A 89 3.95 16.81 -6.67
CA ARG A 89 3.31 16.03 -7.72
C ARG A 89 4.31 15.05 -8.31
N LEU A 90 3.94 13.79 -8.38
CA LEU A 90 4.73 12.76 -9.04
C LEU A 90 4.30 12.57 -10.49
N THR A 91 5.25 12.17 -11.31
CA THR A 91 5.02 11.57 -12.62
C THR A 91 4.68 10.08 -12.48
N ALA A 92 4.10 9.49 -13.53
CA ALA A 92 3.83 8.04 -13.54
C ALA A 92 5.11 7.20 -13.38
N GLY A 93 6.24 7.64 -13.95
CA GLY A 93 7.53 6.97 -13.82
C GLY A 93 8.08 7.00 -12.38
N GLU A 94 7.87 8.10 -11.66
CA GLU A 94 8.22 8.20 -10.24
C GLU A 94 7.29 7.37 -9.36
N ALA A 95 5.98 7.35 -9.65
CA ALA A 95 5.02 6.52 -8.94
C ALA A 95 5.29 5.01 -9.11
N ALA A 96 5.87 4.59 -10.25
CA ALA A 96 6.32 3.21 -10.43
C ALA A 96 7.39 2.78 -9.40
N TRP A 97 8.17 3.71 -8.84
CA TRP A 97 9.09 3.41 -7.74
C TRP A 97 8.36 3.18 -6.41
N LEU A 98 7.27 3.90 -6.15
CA LEU A 98 6.40 3.59 -5.01
C LEU A 98 5.85 2.16 -5.14
N ARG A 99 5.29 1.81 -6.31
CA ARG A 99 4.85 0.44 -6.61
C ARG A 99 5.94 -0.60 -6.33
N ARG A 100 7.17 -0.34 -6.77
CA ARG A 100 8.32 -1.22 -6.50
C ARG A 100 8.60 -1.36 -5.00
N GLY A 101 8.58 -0.27 -4.25
CA GLY A 101 8.79 -0.27 -2.81
C GLY A 101 7.76 -1.14 -2.08
N LEU A 102 6.47 -0.95 -2.38
CA LEU A 102 5.41 -1.75 -1.78
C LEU A 102 5.45 -3.22 -2.22
N ALA A 103 5.82 -3.49 -3.47
CA ALA A 103 5.96 -4.86 -3.98
C ALA A 103 6.96 -5.69 -3.17
N LEU A 104 8.02 -5.07 -2.63
CA LEU A 104 8.99 -5.75 -1.77
C LEU A 104 8.36 -6.18 -0.44
N ALA A 105 7.48 -5.37 0.14
CA ALA A 105 6.72 -5.72 1.35
C ALA A 105 5.53 -6.67 1.06
N GLY A 106 5.12 -6.78 -0.20
CA GLY A 106 3.94 -7.53 -0.65
C GLY A 106 3.80 -8.93 -0.06
N PRO A 107 4.83 -9.80 -0.14
CA PRO A 107 4.76 -11.15 0.43
C PRO A 107 4.49 -11.17 1.94
N ALA A 108 5.12 -10.27 2.70
CA ALA A 108 4.93 -10.19 4.15
C ALA A 108 3.54 -9.64 4.52
N LEU A 109 3.00 -8.72 3.72
CA LEU A 109 1.64 -8.21 3.88
C LEU A 109 0.59 -9.30 3.55
N ALA A 110 0.78 -10.04 2.47
CA ALA A 110 -0.11 -11.13 2.05
C ALA A 110 -0.17 -12.26 3.09
N ALA A 111 0.93 -12.52 3.80
CA ALA A 111 1.01 -13.55 4.83
C ALA A 111 0.18 -13.25 6.09
N ARG A 112 -0.40 -12.04 6.23
CA ARG A 112 -1.15 -11.64 7.43
C ARG A 112 -2.56 -12.25 7.51
N GLY A 113 -3.12 -12.73 6.41
CA GLY A 113 -4.41 -13.42 6.44
C GLY A 113 -4.97 -13.73 5.05
N PRO A 114 -5.51 -14.94 4.82
CA PRO A 114 -5.89 -15.44 3.48
C PRO A 114 -7.08 -14.72 2.81
N CYS A 115 -7.74 -13.78 3.48
CA CYS A 115 -8.89 -13.04 2.93
C CYS A 115 -8.79 -11.52 3.16
N ALA A 116 -7.65 -11.04 3.67
CA ALA A 116 -7.49 -9.62 3.97
C ALA A 116 -6.86 -8.90 2.77
N HIS A 117 -7.60 -7.96 2.19
CA HIS A 117 -7.08 -7.05 1.19
C HIS A 117 -6.52 -5.80 1.86
N THR A 118 -5.26 -5.48 1.57
CA THR A 118 -4.59 -4.27 2.07
C THR A 118 -4.52 -3.23 0.96
N LEU A 119 -5.14 -2.08 1.16
CA LEU A 119 -4.94 -0.90 0.31
C LEU A 119 -3.99 0.06 1.01
N VAL A 120 -2.89 0.42 0.36
CA VAL A 120 -2.00 1.50 0.78
C VAL A 120 -2.25 2.72 -0.08
N THR A 121 -2.53 3.85 0.53
CA THR A 121 -2.71 5.13 -0.18
C THR A 121 -1.54 6.05 0.14
N VAL A 122 -0.84 6.52 -0.89
CA VAL A 122 0.23 7.51 -0.73
C VAL A 122 -0.39 8.90 -0.81
N ASP A 123 -0.58 9.50 0.36
CA ASP A 123 -1.25 10.79 0.51
C ASP A 123 -0.36 11.96 0.10
N ARG A 124 0.94 11.87 0.40
CA ARG A 124 1.88 12.98 0.19
C ARG A 124 3.33 12.52 0.13
N VAL A 125 4.11 13.17 -0.71
CA VAL A 125 5.57 13.02 -0.76
C VAL A 125 6.24 14.38 -0.78
N LEU A 126 7.40 14.48 -0.15
CA LEU A 126 8.24 15.68 -0.14
C LEU A 126 9.72 15.28 -0.24
N PHE A 127 10.46 15.94 -1.11
CA PHE A 127 11.90 15.74 -1.28
C PHE A 127 12.58 17.00 -1.85
N PRO A 128 13.87 17.24 -1.56
CA PRO A 128 14.65 18.26 -2.23
C PRO A 128 14.90 17.84 -3.69
N GLU A 129 14.56 18.71 -4.64
CA GLU A 129 14.70 18.41 -6.07
C GLU A 129 16.16 18.24 -6.49
N ALA A 130 17.08 19.00 -5.88
CA ALA A 130 18.51 18.97 -6.20
C ALA A 130 19.17 17.61 -5.93
N ASP A 131 18.62 16.85 -4.98
CA ASP A 131 19.17 15.56 -4.52
C ASP A 131 18.19 14.40 -4.79
N PHE A 132 17.25 14.60 -5.71
CA PHE A 132 16.20 13.62 -5.97
C PHE A 132 16.72 12.42 -6.78
N GLN A 133 16.47 11.23 -6.25
CA GLN A 133 16.59 9.98 -6.99
C GLN A 133 15.31 9.16 -6.81
N PRO A 134 14.64 8.72 -7.89
CA PRO A 134 13.38 7.99 -7.80
C PRO A 134 13.45 6.71 -6.96
N GLU A 135 14.59 6.03 -6.92
CA GLU A 135 14.86 4.88 -6.04
C GLU A 135 14.59 5.20 -4.54
N GLY A 136 14.77 6.46 -4.14
CA GLY A 136 14.44 6.94 -2.81
C GLY A 136 12.96 6.81 -2.45
N LEU A 137 12.06 6.93 -3.42
CA LEU A 137 10.61 6.75 -3.22
C LEU A 137 10.29 5.29 -2.88
N ALA A 138 10.92 4.34 -3.58
CA ALA A 138 10.77 2.92 -3.28
C ALA A 138 11.25 2.57 -1.87
N ALA A 139 12.42 3.09 -1.49
CA ALA A 139 12.96 2.88 -0.15
C ALA A 139 12.11 3.53 0.94
N ALA A 140 11.55 4.71 0.66
CA ALA A 140 10.67 5.41 1.60
C ALA A 140 9.35 4.66 1.83
N LEU A 141 8.68 4.19 0.77
CA LEU A 141 7.43 3.46 0.94
C LEU A 141 7.63 2.08 1.55
N LEU A 142 8.72 1.39 1.21
CA LEU A 142 9.09 0.13 1.85
C LEU A 142 9.29 0.32 3.36
N ARG A 143 10.08 1.33 3.74
CA ARG A 143 10.30 1.66 5.15
C ARG A 143 9.00 2.02 5.87
N TRP A 144 8.13 2.82 5.23
CA TRP A 144 6.82 3.14 5.78
C TRP A 144 5.98 1.87 6.03
N ALA A 145 5.96 0.93 5.07
CA ALA A 145 5.23 -0.33 5.24
C ALA A 145 5.81 -1.21 6.35
N GLU A 146 7.13 -1.25 6.49
CA GLU A 146 7.79 -1.96 7.60
C GLU A 146 7.39 -1.38 8.96
N GLU A 147 7.39 -0.05 9.08
CA GLU A 147 7.01 0.65 10.30
C GLU A 147 5.50 0.50 10.60
N GLU A 148 4.64 0.63 9.59
CA GLU A 148 3.18 0.59 9.77
C GLU A 148 2.67 -0.80 10.16
N PHE A 149 3.19 -1.83 9.50
CA PHE A 149 2.72 -3.20 9.68
C PHE A 149 3.61 -4.01 10.65
N GLY A 150 4.67 -3.41 11.21
CA GLY A 150 5.61 -4.08 12.10
C GLY A 150 6.36 -5.22 11.41
N LEU A 151 6.76 -5.03 10.16
CA LEU A 151 7.47 -6.04 9.38
C LEU A 151 8.96 -6.05 9.74
N ALA A 152 9.62 -7.19 9.51
CA ALA A 152 11.07 -7.24 9.58
C ALA A 152 11.68 -6.31 8.52
N PRO A 153 12.73 -5.53 8.84
CA PRO A 153 13.39 -4.68 7.85
C PRO A 153 13.96 -5.48 6.69
N HIS A 154 13.66 -5.07 5.47
CA HIS A 154 14.19 -5.67 4.26
C HIS A 154 15.64 -5.20 4.05
N PRO A 155 16.56 -6.12 3.68
CA PRO A 155 17.97 -5.79 3.52
C PRO A 155 18.25 -5.07 2.18
N VAL A 156 17.67 -3.88 1.99
CA VAL A 156 17.98 -3.02 0.85
C VAL A 156 19.35 -2.40 1.06
N ARG A 157 20.31 -2.78 0.21
CA ARG A 157 21.67 -2.23 0.26
C ARG A 157 21.81 -1.13 -0.78
N ALA A 158 22.26 0.05 -0.37
CA ALA A 158 22.65 1.11 -1.28
C ALA A 158 24.15 1.37 -1.18
N HIS A 159 24.76 1.75 -2.29
CA HIS A 159 26.12 2.29 -2.32
C HIS A 159 26.16 3.50 -3.24
N PHE A 160 27.16 4.35 -3.04
CA PHE A 160 27.38 5.51 -3.88
C PHE A 160 28.39 5.19 -4.98
N ASP A 161 27.95 5.24 -6.23
CA ASP A 161 28.80 5.16 -7.41
C ASP A 161 29.37 6.55 -7.70
N ARG A 162 30.66 6.73 -7.43
CA ARG A 162 31.35 8.01 -7.67
C ARG A 162 31.51 8.32 -9.16
N GLY A 163 31.69 7.31 -10.00
CA GLY A 163 31.88 7.49 -11.44
C GLY A 163 30.61 8.00 -12.12
N ALA A 164 29.46 7.46 -11.71
CA ALA A 164 28.15 7.90 -12.18
C ALA A 164 27.51 9.00 -11.31
N ASN A 165 28.18 9.44 -10.24
CA ASN A 165 27.71 10.40 -9.24
C ASN A 165 26.28 10.12 -8.73
N ARG A 166 25.96 8.85 -8.45
CA ARG A 166 24.60 8.40 -8.10
C ARG A 166 24.56 7.29 -7.06
N TYR A 167 23.42 7.15 -6.40
CA TYR A 167 23.17 5.99 -5.55
C TYR A 167 22.70 4.80 -6.39
N VAL A 168 23.21 3.62 -6.06
CA VAL A 168 22.84 2.35 -6.67
C VAL A 168 22.27 1.44 -5.60
N PHE A 169 21.00 1.10 -5.77
CA PHE A 169 20.25 0.23 -4.87
C PHE A 169 20.27 -1.22 -5.34
N ARG A 170 20.64 -2.11 -4.44
CA ARG A 170 20.50 -3.56 -4.58
C ARG A 170 19.25 -3.99 -3.84
N TRP A 171 18.20 -4.19 -4.60
CA TRP A 171 16.91 -4.67 -4.11
C TRP A 171 16.98 -6.19 -3.89
N PRO A 172 16.41 -6.72 -2.80
CA PRO A 172 16.24 -8.16 -2.66
C PRO A 172 15.41 -8.67 -3.85
N ALA A 173 15.80 -9.82 -4.39
CA ALA A 173 15.12 -10.41 -5.54
C ALA A 173 13.72 -10.88 -5.13
N GLY A 174 12.70 -10.10 -5.50
CA GLY A 174 11.29 -10.46 -5.49
C GLY A 174 10.70 -10.04 -6.84
N GLN A 175 10.20 -11.03 -7.60
CA GLN A 175 9.72 -11.01 -8.99
C GLN A 175 9.35 -9.64 -9.60
N GLY A 176 10.03 -9.27 -10.70
CA GLY A 176 9.65 -8.14 -11.55
C GLY A 176 10.84 -7.37 -12.13
N ARG A 177 11.37 -7.84 -13.26
CA ARG A 177 12.43 -7.15 -14.02
C ARG A 177 11.81 -5.92 -14.71
N LEU A 178 11.88 -4.76 -14.05
CA LEU A 178 11.72 -3.47 -14.73
C LEU A 178 13.11 -3.02 -15.18
N THR A 179 13.44 -3.33 -16.44
CA THR A 179 14.49 -2.65 -17.20
C THR A 179 14.12 -1.16 -17.31
N ARG A 180 15.13 -0.28 -17.16
CA ARG A 180 15.00 1.17 -17.39
C ARG A 180 14.30 1.44 -18.74
N PRO A 181 13.43 2.45 -18.86
CA PRO A 181 13.12 3.02 -20.16
C PRO A 181 14.37 3.63 -20.80
#